data_AF-A0A4Y9T8Q3-F1
#
_entry.id   AF-A0A4Y9T8Q3-F1
#
_cell.length_a   1.000
_cell.length_b   1.000
_cell.length_c   1.000
_cell.angle_alpha   90.00
_cell.angle_beta   90.00
_cell.angle_gamma   90.00
#
_symmetry.space_group_name_H-M   'P 1'
#
loop_
_entity.id
_entity.type
_entity.pdbx_description
1 polymer ?
#
loop_
_entity_poly.entity_id
_entity_poly.type
_entity_poly.pdbx_seq_one_letter_code
_entity_poly.pdbx_strand_id
1 'polypeptide(L)'
;PNAVLRIGNDNSVTVLLGHSEMGQGIWTGLTMLIAEELDADWSKIRVEQSPASAKDYGLAGFGGMQITGGSTSNWMEFDRYRQAGAAARLMLIEAAAKRFNVAPSQISTESGVVIAGDQRVSYGELAGDAGKLPMP
;
A
#
# COMPACT_ATOMS: atom_id res chain seq x y z
N PRO A 1 -0.86 0.19 11.76
CA PRO A 1 -0.41 0.83 10.51
C PRO A 1 0.60 -0.06 9.77
N ASN A 2 0.41 -0.26 8.47
CA ASN A 2 1.40 -0.97 7.66
C ASN A 2 2.60 -0.04 7.41
N ALA A 3 3.83 -0.51 7.68
CA ALA A 3 5.03 0.31 7.59
C ALA A 3 5.42 0.68 6.15
N VAL A 4 5.01 -0.11 5.15
CA VAL A 4 5.48 0.02 3.77
C VAL A 4 4.59 0.88 2.87
N LEU A 5 3.42 1.31 3.34
CA LEU A 5 2.42 2.03 2.54
C LEU A 5 1.84 3.20 3.33
N ARG A 6 1.86 4.38 2.72
CA ARG A 6 1.22 5.60 3.23
C ARG A 6 0.36 6.22 2.12
N ILE A 7 -0.86 6.63 2.47
CA ILE A 7 -1.73 7.41 1.59
C ILE A 7 -1.87 8.81 2.19
N GLY A 8 -1.46 9.83 1.44
CA GLY A 8 -1.59 11.22 1.82
C GLY A 8 -2.99 11.78 1.54
N ASN A 9 -3.39 12.79 2.30
CA ASN A 9 -4.68 13.48 2.09
C ASN A 9 -4.74 14.22 0.74
N ASP A 10 -3.60 14.44 0.09
CA ASP A 10 -3.45 14.98 -1.26
C ASP A 10 -3.56 13.90 -2.36
N ASN A 11 -4.00 12.70 -1.99
CA ASN A 11 -4.10 11.51 -2.84
C ASN A 11 -2.75 10.97 -3.33
N SER A 12 -1.63 11.37 -2.73
CA SER A 12 -0.34 10.74 -2.98
C SER A 12 -0.27 9.35 -2.32
N VAL A 13 0.34 8.40 -3.01
CA VAL A 13 0.61 7.06 -2.46
C VAL A 13 2.12 6.92 -2.32
N THR A 14 2.61 6.77 -1.09
CA THR A 14 4.03 6.54 -0.83
C THR A 14 4.26 5.07 -0.47
N VAL A 15 5.14 4.41 -1.22
CA VAL A 15 5.67 3.10 -0.87
C VAL A 15 7.05 3.27 -0.24
N LEU A 16 7.24 2.72 0.95
CA LEU A 16 8.51 2.76 1.68
C LEU A 16 9.24 1.42 1.53
N LEU A 17 10.49 1.45 1.07
CA LEU A 17 11.28 0.23 0.84
C LEU A 17 12.56 0.19 1.66
N GLY A 18 12.79 -0.96 2.30
CA GLY A 18 14.02 -1.26 3.03
C GLY A 18 15.15 -1.83 2.18
N HIS A 19 14.92 -2.05 0.89
CA HIS A 19 15.91 -2.59 -0.05
C HIS A 19 16.66 -1.47 -0.76
N SER A 20 17.97 -1.65 -0.93
CA SER A 20 18.78 -0.81 -1.81
C SER A 20 18.49 -1.13 -3.28
N GLU A 21 18.20 -0.10 -4.06
CA GLU A 21 18.14 -0.16 -5.53
C GLU A 21 19.53 0.09 -6.13
N MET A 22 20.00 -0.82 -6.97
CA MET A 22 21.34 -0.82 -7.57
C MET A 22 21.30 -1.15 -9.07
N GLY A 23 20.11 -1.13 -9.68
CA GLY A 23 19.89 -1.42 -11.10
C GLY A 23 19.04 -2.67 -11.37
N GLN A 24 18.65 -3.41 -10.34
CA GLN A 24 17.84 -4.63 -10.46
C GLN A 24 16.33 -4.37 -10.55
N GLY A 25 15.87 -3.16 -10.23
CA GLY A 25 14.45 -2.77 -10.33
C GLY A 25 13.57 -3.28 -9.18
N ILE A 26 14.13 -3.49 -7.99
CA ILE A 26 13.37 -3.96 -6.83
C ILE A 26 12.37 -2.91 -6.35
N TRP A 27 12.70 -1.62 -6.47
CA TRP A 27 11.77 -0.55 -6.12
C TRP A 27 10.55 -0.55 -7.02
N THR A 28 10.75 -0.68 -8.33
CA THR A 28 9.65 -0.78 -9.29
C THR A 28 8.80 -2.02 -9.02
N GLY A 29 9.44 -3.20 -8.90
CA GLY A 29 8.72 -4.47 -8.74
C GLY A 29 7.83 -4.50 -7.50
N LEU A 30 8.38 -4.16 -6.33
CA LEU A 30 7.60 -4.16 -5.08
C LEU A 30 6.53 -3.07 -5.06
N THR A 31 6.78 -1.92 -5.71
CA THR A 31 5.78 -0.86 -5.85
C THR A 31 4.62 -1.28 -6.74
N MET A 32 4.87 -2.03 -7.82
CA MET A 32 3.81 -2.56 -8.69
C MET A 32 2.87 -3.50 -7.95
N LEU A 33 3.39 -4.35 -7.04
CA LEU A 33 2.54 -5.22 -6.21
C LEU A 33 1.53 -4.43 -5.38
N ILE A 34 1.97 -3.33 -4.77
CA ILE A 34 1.06 -2.46 -4.03
C ILE A 34 0.10 -1.74 -4.97
N ALA A 35 0.60 -1.20 -6.09
CA ALA A 35 -0.22 -0.44 -7.02
C ALA A 35 -1.40 -1.24 -7.53
N GLU A 36 -1.15 -2.50 -7.90
CA GLU A 36 -2.14 -3.42 -8.45
C GLU A 36 -3.18 -3.83 -7.40
N GLU A 37 -2.73 -4.26 -6.21
CA GLU A 37 -3.65 -4.66 -5.14
C GLU A 37 -4.44 -3.49 -4.54
N LEU A 38 -3.91 -2.27 -4.65
CA LEU A 38 -4.56 -1.05 -4.17
C LEU A 38 -5.51 -0.43 -5.20
N ASP A 39 -5.50 -0.88 -6.47
CA ASP A 39 -6.11 -0.18 -7.62
C ASP A 39 -5.68 1.29 -7.69
N ALA A 40 -4.41 1.59 -7.43
CA ALA A 40 -3.89 2.95 -7.39
C ALA A 40 -3.48 3.46 -8.78
N ASP A 41 -3.70 4.75 -9.03
CA ASP A 41 -3.11 5.43 -10.19
C ASP A 41 -1.59 5.51 -10.03
N TRP A 42 -0.85 4.84 -10.93
CA TRP A 42 0.60 4.82 -10.95
C TRP A 42 1.22 6.22 -10.96
N SER A 43 0.58 7.20 -11.60
CA SER A 43 1.07 8.59 -11.66
C SER A 43 1.08 9.30 -10.29
N LYS A 44 0.37 8.76 -9.31
CA LYS A 44 0.27 9.27 -7.93
C LYS A 44 1.20 8.54 -6.96
N ILE A 45 1.84 7.46 -7.40
CA ILE A 45 2.72 6.66 -6.57
C ILE A 45 4.11 7.27 -6.53
N ARG A 46 4.68 7.34 -5.33
CA ARG A 46 6.04 7.75 -5.04
C ARG A 46 6.73 6.68 -4.22
N VAL A 47 8.02 6.55 -4.44
CA VAL A 47 8.86 5.63 -3.70
C VAL A 47 9.78 6.41 -2.78
N GLU A 48 9.84 6.00 -1.52
CA GLU A 48 10.75 6.55 -0.52
C GLU A 48 11.61 5.42 0.06
N GLN A 49 12.90 5.71 0.27
CA GLN A 49 13.77 4.83 1.05
C GLN A 49 13.28 4.80 2.49
N SER A 50 13.13 3.61 3.05
CA SER A 50 12.71 3.47 4.45
C SER A 50 13.85 3.86 5.41
N PRO A 51 13.51 4.33 6.63
CA PRO A 51 14.49 4.48 7.68
C PRO A 51 15.05 3.13 8.11
N ALA A 52 16.16 3.16 8.87
CA ALA A 52 16.72 1.97 9.48
C ALA A 52 15.81 1.47 10.63
N SER A 53 15.06 0.40 10.39
CA SER A 53 14.25 -0.31 11.39
C SER A 53 14.16 -1.80 11.03
N ALA A 54 14.83 -2.63 11.81
CA ALA A 54 14.76 -4.09 11.66
C ALA A 54 13.34 -4.63 11.88
N LYS A 55 12.59 -4.00 12.78
CA LYS A 55 11.20 -4.36 13.07
C LYS A 55 10.28 -4.07 11.89
N ASP A 56 10.43 -2.90 11.28
CA ASP A 56 9.47 -2.41 10.31
C ASP A 56 9.87 -2.66 8.86
N TYR A 57 11.14 -2.92 8.56
CA TYR A 57 11.64 -3.11 7.19
C TYR A 57 12.66 -4.25 7.06
N GLY A 58 12.93 -4.98 8.14
CA GLY A 58 13.87 -6.08 8.14
C GLY A 58 13.34 -7.31 7.41
N LEU A 59 14.24 -8.01 6.71
CA LEU A 59 13.92 -9.25 6.02
C LEU A 59 13.98 -10.43 7.00
N ALA A 60 12.85 -11.13 7.20
CA ALA A 60 12.71 -12.14 8.26
C ALA A 60 13.76 -13.27 8.18
N GLY A 61 14.02 -13.79 6.98
CA GLY A 61 15.04 -14.83 6.73
C GLY A 61 16.49 -14.37 6.90
N PHE A 62 16.73 -13.08 7.18
CA PHE A 62 18.04 -12.52 7.49
C PHE A 62 18.07 -11.89 8.89
N GLY A 63 17.23 -12.39 9.81
CA GLY A 63 17.20 -11.93 11.20
C GLY A 63 16.78 -10.47 11.35
N GLY A 64 15.99 -9.95 10.42
CA GLY A 64 15.52 -8.55 10.43
C GLY A 64 16.53 -7.56 9.86
N MET A 65 17.59 -8.00 9.19
CA MET A 65 18.47 -7.08 8.45
C MET A 65 17.74 -6.46 7.25
N GLN A 66 17.95 -5.16 7.04
CA GLN A 66 17.61 -4.49 5.78
C GLN A 66 18.72 -4.77 4.76
N ILE A 67 18.47 -5.70 3.84
CA ILE A 67 19.47 -6.20 2.92
C ILE A 67 18.89 -6.36 1.52
N THR A 68 19.71 -6.07 0.51
CA THR A 68 19.49 -6.49 -0.88
C THR A 68 20.64 -7.43 -1.26
N GLY A 69 20.34 -8.71 -1.44
CA GLY A 69 21.34 -9.73 -1.76
C GLY A 69 20.74 -11.12 -1.81
N GLY A 70 21.51 -12.11 -2.26
CA GLY A 70 21.07 -13.53 -2.27
C GLY A 70 19.86 -13.84 -3.16
N SER A 71 19.50 -12.92 -4.08
CA SER A 71 18.27 -13.02 -4.89
C SER A 71 17.00 -13.20 -4.06
N THR A 72 16.95 -12.60 -2.86
CA THR A 72 15.87 -12.85 -1.90
C THR A 72 14.77 -11.81 -1.85
N SER A 73 15.05 -10.57 -2.28
CA SER A 73 14.14 -9.43 -2.11
C SER A 73 12.73 -9.70 -2.65
N ASN A 74 12.59 -10.17 -3.90
CA ASN A 74 11.28 -10.36 -4.52
C ASN A 74 10.43 -11.41 -3.81
N TRP A 75 10.91 -12.65 -3.70
CA TRP A 75 10.07 -13.75 -3.20
C TRP A 75 9.80 -13.67 -1.70
N MET A 76 10.69 -13.04 -0.92
CA MET A 76 10.47 -12.85 0.52
C MET A 76 9.51 -11.71 0.84
N GLU A 77 9.47 -10.65 0.03
CA GLU A 77 8.59 -9.51 0.25
C GLU A 77 7.28 -9.57 -0.56
N PHE A 78 7.15 -10.54 -1.48
CA PHE A 78 5.99 -10.67 -2.37
C PHE A 78 4.67 -10.59 -1.62
N ASP A 79 4.48 -11.46 -0.63
CA ASP A 79 3.24 -11.49 0.16
C ASP A 79 3.04 -10.21 0.97
N ARG A 80 4.12 -9.70 1.55
CA ARG A 80 4.05 -8.54 2.44
C ARG A 80 3.60 -7.27 1.70
N TYR A 81 4.13 -7.01 0.51
CA TYR A 81 3.77 -5.82 -0.26
C TYR A 81 2.40 -5.95 -0.91
N ARG A 82 2.06 -7.11 -1.49
CA ARG A 82 0.73 -7.30 -2.09
C ARG A 82 -0.38 -7.25 -1.02
N GLN A 83 -0.17 -7.86 0.15
CA GLN A 83 -1.12 -7.81 1.27
C GLN A 83 -1.24 -6.39 1.84
N ALA A 84 -0.17 -5.59 1.80
CA ALA A 84 -0.22 -4.19 2.20
C ALA A 84 -1.21 -3.38 1.34
N GLY A 85 -1.12 -3.53 0.02
CA GLY A 85 -2.03 -2.90 -0.93
C GLY A 85 -3.48 -3.38 -0.73
N ALA A 86 -3.68 -4.69 -0.67
CA ALA A 86 -5.00 -5.29 -0.53
C ALA A 86 -5.69 -4.89 0.79
N ALA A 87 -4.97 -4.94 1.91
CA ALA A 87 -5.51 -4.53 3.20
C ALA A 87 -5.87 -3.04 3.22
N ALA A 88 -5.03 -2.17 2.65
CA ALA A 88 -5.35 -0.74 2.56
C ALA A 88 -6.59 -0.49 1.69
N ARG A 89 -6.73 -1.18 0.56
CA ARG A 89 -7.93 -1.12 -0.29
C ARG A 89 -9.19 -1.53 0.46
N LEU A 90 -9.15 -2.63 1.21
CA LEU A 90 -10.28 -3.06 2.04
C LEU A 90 -10.64 -2.01 3.09
N MET A 91 -9.65 -1.44 3.77
CA MET A 91 -9.90 -0.37 4.75
C MET A 91 -10.52 0.88 4.11
N LEU A 92 -10.12 1.24 2.89
CA LEU A 92 -10.71 2.35 2.14
C LEU A 92 -12.17 2.05 1.74
N ILE A 93 -12.46 0.84 1.29
CA ILE A 93 -13.82 0.39 0.97
C ILE A 93 -14.71 0.43 2.22
N GLU A 94 -14.22 -0.06 3.35
CA GLU A 94 -14.95 -0.03 4.62
C GLU A 94 -15.20 1.40 5.12
N ALA A 95 -14.23 2.31 4.97
CA ALA A 95 -14.39 3.72 5.30
C ALA A 95 -15.46 4.38 4.40
N ALA A 96 -15.42 4.10 3.09
CA ALA A 96 -16.41 4.59 2.14
C ALA A 96 -17.81 4.02 2.40
N ALA A 97 -17.92 2.72 2.73
CA ALA A 97 -19.18 2.08 3.08
C ALA A 97 -19.88 2.79 4.24
N LYS A 98 -19.10 3.14 5.28
CA LYS A 98 -19.59 3.92 6.42
C LYS A 98 -19.97 5.35 6.03
N ARG A 99 -19.19 6.00 5.16
CA ARG A 99 -19.43 7.38 4.71
C ARG A 99 -20.68 7.51 3.84
N PHE A 100 -20.91 6.56 2.94
CA PHE A 100 -22.04 6.56 2.02
C PHE A 100 -23.27 5.82 2.56
N ASN A 101 -23.12 5.10 3.68
CA ASN A 101 -24.15 4.25 4.27
C ASN A 101 -24.67 3.18 3.27
N VAL A 102 -23.74 2.50 2.60
CA VAL A 102 -23.99 1.41 1.64
C VAL A 102 -23.20 0.17 2.02
N ALA A 103 -23.54 -0.99 1.45
CA ALA A 103 -22.78 -2.21 1.70
C ALA A 103 -21.40 -2.16 0.99
N PRO A 104 -20.31 -2.69 1.59
CA PRO A 104 -19.00 -2.78 0.94
C PRO A 104 -19.02 -3.45 -0.43
N SER A 105 -19.93 -4.41 -0.65
CA SER A 105 -20.11 -5.09 -1.95
C SER A 105 -20.66 -4.20 -3.07
N GLN A 106 -21.20 -3.03 -2.74
CA GLN A 106 -21.68 -2.04 -3.71
C GLN A 106 -20.61 -1.02 -4.08
N ILE A 107 -19.42 -1.15 -3.50
CA ILE A 107 -18.31 -0.23 -3.68
C ILE A 107 -17.26 -0.90 -4.56
N SER A 108 -16.85 -0.18 -5.60
CA SER A 108 -15.68 -0.54 -6.42
C SER A 108 -14.58 0.51 -6.25
N THR A 109 -13.41 0.18 -6.78
CA THR A 109 -12.25 1.05 -6.78
C THR A 109 -11.63 1.09 -8.16
N GLU A 110 -11.05 2.24 -8.51
CA GLU A 110 -10.40 2.45 -9.79
C GLU A 110 -9.44 3.63 -9.66
N SER A 111 -8.20 3.48 -10.13
CA SER A 111 -7.24 4.61 -10.28
C SER A 111 -7.14 5.53 -9.05
N GLY A 112 -7.08 4.96 -7.84
CA GLY A 112 -6.95 5.72 -6.60
C GLY A 112 -8.25 6.40 -6.10
N VAL A 113 -9.42 5.97 -6.60
CA VAL A 113 -10.72 6.44 -6.13
C VAL A 113 -11.63 5.28 -5.73
N VAL A 114 -12.50 5.55 -4.77
CA VAL A 114 -13.61 4.68 -4.39
C VAL A 114 -14.89 5.16 -5.07
N ILE A 115 -15.68 4.22 -5.60
CA ILE A 115 -16.88 4.49 -6.40
C ILE A 115 -18.08 3.75 -5.77
N ALA A 116 -19.15 4.48 -5.50
CA ALA A 116 -20.43 3.95 -5.00
C ALA A 116 -21.58 4.54 -5.82
N GLY A 117 -22.01 3.83 -6.87
CA GLY A 117 -22.96 4.38 -7.86
C GLY A 117 -22.37 5.62 -8.55
N ASP A 118 -23.04 6.77 -8.44
CA ASP A 118 -22.59 8.05 -9.00
C ASP A 118 -21.61 8.81 -8.10
N GLN A 119 -21.38 8.34 -6.88
CA GLN A 119 -20.47 8.99 -5.93
C GLN A 119 -19.04 8.49 -6.15
N ARG A 120 -18.11 9.43 -6.25
CA ARG A 120 -16.67 9.16 -6.36
C ARG A 120 -15.93 9.96 -5.29
N VAL A 121 -15.06 9.31 -4.54
CA VAL A 121 -14.22 9.94 -3.52
C VAL A 121 -12.80 9.41 -3.62
N SER A 122 -11.82 10.30 -3.52
CA SER A 122 -10.41 9.93 -3.62
C SER A 122 -9.92 9.15 -2.39
N TYR A 123 -8.87 8.34 -2.56
CA TYR A 123 -8.26 7.66 -1.42
C TYR A 123 -7.73 8.63 -0.38
N GLY A 124 -7.19 9.78 -0.80
CA GLY A 124 -6.70 10.82 0.12
C GLY A 124 -7.78 11.36 1.04
N GLU A 125 -9.01 11.54 0.54
CA GLU A 125 -10.13 11.99 1.37
C GLU A 125 -10.60 10.94 2.39
N LEU A 126 -10.37 9.65 2.12
CA LEU A 126 -10.74 8.54 3.00
C LEU A 126 -9.59 8.08 3.89
N ALA A 127 -8.35 8.47 3.61
CA ALA A 127 -7.14 7.98 4.28
C ALA A 127 -7.22 8.15 5.81
N GLY A 128 -7.70 9.30 6.28
CA GLY A 128 -7.85 9.60 7.70
C GLY A 128 -8.91 8.74 8.41
N ASP A 129 -9.97 8.34 7.71
CA ASP A 129 -11.03 7.50 8.27
C ASP A 129 -10.67 6.02 8.17
N ALA A 130 -10.11 5.59 7.04
CA ALA A 130 -9.58 4.25 6.84
C ALA A 130 -8.49 3.93 7.88
N GLY A 131 -7.58 4.87 8.16
CA GLY A 131 -6.50 4.66 9.14
C GLY A 131 -6.95 4.41 10.58
N LYS A 132 -8.22 4.68 10.92
CA LYS A 132 -8.81 4.41 12.25
C LYS A 132 -9.44 3.02 12.35
N LEU A 133 -9.64 2.33 11.23
CA LEU A 133 -10.23 1.01 11.20
C LEU A 133 -9.20 -0.05 11.64
N PRO A 134 -9.64 -1.19 12.20
CA PRO A 134 -8.77 -2.32 12.40
C PRO A 134 -8.27 -2.84 11.04
N MET A 135 -7.01 -3.27 11.00
CA MET A 135 -6.48 -3.96 9.83
C MET A 135 -7.14 -5.35 9.72
N PRO A 136 -7.65 -5.73 8.54
CA PRO A 136 -8.27 -7.04 8.33
C PRO A 136 -7.27 -8.20 8.40
#